data_AF-A0A5N7RMY3-F1
#
_entry.id   AF-A0A5N7RMY3-F1
#
_cell.length_a   1.000
_cell.length_b   1.000
_cell.length_c   1.000
_cell.angle_alpha   90.00
_cell.angle_beta   90.00
_cell.angle_gamma   90.00
#
_symmetry.space_group_name_H-M   'P 1'
#
loop_
_entity.id
_entity.type
_entity.pdbx_description
1 polymer ?
#
loop_
_entity_poly.entity_id
_entity_poly.type
_entity_poly.pdbx_seq_one_letter_code
_entity_poly.pdbx_strand_id
1 'polypeptide(L)'
;MRTHAIALPRDTTRQSRGLLIGNVSRLLHRVSGVVIILFVLAHTLVQAVRHFPPLMFLNAAWLGPLQQQPWLHGVLYFSLVFHTLYGLRLLVGDLGVRIDYRLSLWGIVGLSLLPLLREWGRYAGF
;
A
#
# COMPACT_ATOMS: atom_id res chain seq x y z
N MET A 1 1.76 52.83 -29.79
CA MET A 1 1.38 52.22 -28.49
C MET A 1 1.77 50.76 -28.52
N ARG A 2 2.77 50.33 -27.74
CA ARG A 2 3.13 48.91 -27.58
C ARG A 2 2.27 48.34 -26.47
N THR A 3 1.40 47.39 -26.79
CA THR A 3 0.63 46.63 -25.80
C THR A 3 1.60 45.70 -25.08
N HIS A 4 1.89 45.99 -23.81
CA HIS A 4 2.54 45.02 -22.94
C HIS A 4 1.57 43.85 -22.76
N ALA A 5 1.90 42.69 -23.34
CA ALA A 5 1.22 41.45 -23.05
C ALA A 5 1.41 41.17 -21.55
N ILE A 6 0.33 41.26 -20.79
CA ILE A 6 0.30 40.89 -19.37
C ILE A 6 0.60 39.40 -19.33
N ALA A 7 1.81 39.03 -18.92
CA ALA A 7 2.19 37.65 -18.71
C ALA A 7 1.29 37.09 -17.60
N LEU A 8 0.34 36.22 -17.97
CA LEU A 8 -0.51 35.53 -17.01
C LEU A 8 0.38 34.79 -16.00
N PRO A 9 0.04 34.81 -14.69
CA PRO A 9 0.82 34.12 -13.68
C PRO A 9 1.05 32.66 -14.08
N ARG A 10 2.30 32.22 -14.03
CA ARG A 10 2.72 30.84 -14.34
C ARG A 10 1.83 29.90 -13.53
N ASP A 11 1.15 28.95 -14.19
CA ASP A 11 0.22 28.02 -13.55
C ASP A 11 0.93 27.22 -12.44
N THR A 12 0.77 27.68 -11.19
CA THR A 12 1.37 27.09 -10.00
C THR A 12 0.63 25.82 -9.55
N THR A 13 -0.52 25.51 -10.15
CA THR A 13 -1.34 24.34 -9.76
C THR A 13 -0.66 23.01 -10.09
N ARG A 14 0.26 22.97 -11.07
CA ARG A 14 1.04 21.77 -11.39
C ARG A 14 2.00 21.38 -10.26
N GLN A 15 2.61 22.36 -9.60
CA GLN A 15 3.54 22.12 -8.48
C GLN A 15 2.79 21.65 -7.23
N SER A 16 1.64 22.25 -6.92
CA SER A 16 0.82 21.85 -5.77
C SER A 16 0.26 20.44 -5.93
N ARG A 17 -0.19 20.05 -7.14
CA ARG A 17 -0.62 18.67 -7.42
C ARG A 17 0.51 17.64 -7.26
N GLY A 18 1.75 17.98 -7.65
CA GLY A 18 2.91 17.11 -7.44
C GLY A 18 3.18 16.84 -5.95
N LEU A 19 3.10 17.89 -5.13
CA LEU A 19 3.24 17.80 -3.67
C LEU A 19 2.14 16.96 -3.01
N LEU A 20 0.88 17.13 -3.44
CA LEU A 20 -0.24 16.35 -2.93
C LEU A 20 -0.08 14.86 -3.21
N ILE A 21 0.23 14.48 -4.46
CA ILE A 21 0.42 13.07 -4.83
C ILE A 21 1.64 12.49 -4.10
N GLY A 22 2.69 13.28 -3.88
CA GLY A 22 3.86 12.93 -3.06
C GLY A 22 3.53 12.65 -1.59
N ASN A 23 2.62 13.43 -1.01
CA ASN A 23 2.20 13.22 0.37
C ASN A 23 1.30 11.99 0.52
N VAL A 24 0.37 11.79 -0.42
CA VAL A 24 -0.53 10.64 -0.41
C VAL A 24 0.24 9.32 -0.52
N SER A 25 1.20 9.21 -1.44
CA SER A 25 1.98 7.98 -1.60
C SER A 25 2.83 7.64 -0.36
N ARG A 26 3.42 8.65 0.28
CA ARG A 26 4.15 8.48 1.55
C ARG A 26 3.22 8.04 2.68
N LEU A 27 2.02 8.60 2.75
CA LEU A 27 1.01 8.16 3.70
C LEU A 27 0.60 6.71 3.44
N LEU A 28 0.30 6.37 2.18
CA LEU A 28 -0.06 5.00 1.77
C LEU A 28 1.04 4.00 2.11
N HIS A 29 2.31 4.37 1.95
CA HIS A 29 3.44 3.50 2.30
C HIS A 29 3.55 3.25 3.81
N ARG A 30 3.29 4.27 4.64
CA ARG A 30 3.23 4.11 6.10
C ARG A 30 2.05 3.23 6.50
N VAL A 31 0.86 3.51 5.96
CA VAL A 31 -0.35 2.75 6.25
C VAL A 31 -0.19 1.30 5.83
N SER A 32 0.35 1.01 4.65
CA SER A 32 0.59 -0.36 4.20
C SER A 32 1.59 -1.09 5.11
N GLY A 33 2.62 -0.40 5.62
CA GLY A 33 3.54 -0.95 6.62
C GLY A 33 2.83 -1.32 7.93
N VAL A 34 1.95 -0.45 8.43
CA VAL A 34 1.13 -0.73 9.63
C VAL A 34 0.22 -1.93 9.41
N VAL A 35 -0.45 -2.03 8.25
CA VAL A 35 -1.29 -3.17 7.89
C VAL A 35 -0.50 -4.48 7.93
N ILE A 36 0.70 -4.50 7.35
CA ILE A 36 1.57 -5.68 7.35
C ILE A 36 1.95 -6.07 8.78
N ILE A 37 2.38 -5.10 9.60
CA ILE A 37 2.76 -5.36 11.00
C ILE A 37 1.60 -5.95 11.80
N LEU A 38 0.40 -5.36 11.70
CA LEU A 38 -0.79 -5.83 12.39
C LEU A 38 -1.16 -7.25 11.94
N PHE A 39 -1.08 -7.54 10.64
CA PHE A 39 -1.35 -8.86 10.13
C PHE A 39 -0.35 -9.90 10.64
N VAL A 40 0.95 -9.59 10.59
CA VAL A 40 2.01 -10.47 11.09
C VAL A 40 1.82 -10.74 12.58
N LEU A 41 1.54 -9.70 13.38
CA LEU A 41 1.28 -9.85 14.81
C LEU A 41 0.07 -10.72 15.10
N ALA A 42 -1.06 -10.48 14.41
CA ALA A 42 -2.24 -11.33 14.54
C ALA A 42 -1.95 -12.78 14.14
N HIS A 43 -1.19 -12.98 13.05
CA HIS A 43 -0.81 -14.30 12.57
C HIS A 43 0.08 -15.04 13.58
N THR A 44 1.12 -14.41 14.10
CA THR A 44 2.02 -15.02 15.10
C THR A 44 1.30 -15.35 16.40
N LEU A 45 0.39 -14.49 16.86
CA LEU A 45 -0.44 -14.77 18.04
C LEU A 45 -1.33 -16.00 17.83
N VAL A 46 -1.95 -16.14 16.65
CA VAL A 46 -2.75 -17.34 16.34
C VAL A 46 -1.91 -18.60 16.35
N GLN A 47 -0.72 -18.56 15.73
CA GLN A 47 0.19 -19.70 15.72
C GLN A 47 0.66 -20.04 17.14
N ALA A 48 0.95 -19.02 17.96
CA ALA A 48 1.30 -19.22 19.36
C ALA A 48 0.16 -19.90 20.14
N VAL A 49 -1.08 -19.41 20.05
CA VAL A 49 -2.22 -20.02 20.74
C VAL A 49 -2.47 -21.47 20.29
N ARG A 50 -2.27 -21.78 19.00
CA ARG A 50 -2.50 -23.12 18.45
C ARG A 50 -1.41 -24.14 18.78
N HIS A 51 -0.18 -23.68 18.95
CA HIS A 51 0.98 -24.59 19.03
C HIS A 51 1.77 -24.48 20.34
N PHE A 52 1.45 -23.50 21.19
CA PHE A 52 2.07 -23.35 22.49
C PHE A 52 1.07 -23.74 23.60
N PRO A 53 1.25 -24.91 24.25
CA PRO A 53 0.30 -25.45 25.23
C PRO A 53 -0.13 -24.47 26.33
N PRO A 54 0.77 -23.62 26.88
CA PRO A 54 0.39 -22.63 27.87
C PRO A 54 -0.58 -21.54 27.39
N LEU A 55 -0.83 -21.37 26.09
CA LEU A 55 -1.75 -20.34 25.57
C LEU A 55 -3.06 -20.92 25.05
N MET A 56 -3.23 -22.25 25.06
CA MET A 56 -4.42 -22.92 24.50
C MET A 56 -5.72 -22.61 25.26
N PHE A 57 -5.65 -22.08 26.48
CA PHE A 57 -6.83 -21.64 27.23
C PHE A 57 -7.43 -20.33 26.71
N LEU A 58 -6.70 -19.58 25.86
CA LEU A 58 -7.22 -18.38 25.23
C LEU A 58 -8.22 -18.77 24.14
N ASN A 59 -9.49 -18.36 24.29
CA ASN A 59 -10.51 -18.62 23.28
C ASN A 59 -10.24 -17.78 22.01
N ALA A 60 -9.54 -18.40 21.06
CA ALA A 60 -9.18 -17.85 19.76
C ALA A 60 -10.02 -18.44 18.61
N ALA A 61 -11.19 -19.03 18.89
CA ALA A 61 -12.01 -19.70 17.88
C ALA A 61 -12.45 -18.75 16.75
N TRP A 62 -12.63 -17.46 17.05
CA TRP A 62 -12.99 -16.41 16.09
C TRP A 62 -11.84 -16.01 15.14
N LEU A 63 -10.58 -16.27 15.51
CA LEU A 63 -9.41 -15.87 14.71
C LEU A 63 -9.25 -16.71 13.43
N GLY A 64 -9.62 -17.99 13.47
CA GLY A 64 -9.58 -18.85 12.29
C GLY A 64 -10.47 -18.34 11.15
N PRO A 65 -11.78 -18.15 11.39
CA PRO A 65 -12.70 -17.58 10.40
C PRO A 65 -12.28 -16.19 9.91
N LEU A 66 -11.75 -15.34 10.80
CA LEU A 66 -11.26 -14.01 10.43
C LEU A 66 -10.03 -14.09 9.50
N GLN A 67 -9.08 -14.99 9.80
CA GLN A 67 -7.91 -15.18 8.95
C GLN A 67 -8.27 -15.72 7.58
N GLN A 68 -9.36 -16.48 7.43
CA GLN A 68 -9.76 -17.07 6.15
C GLN A 68 -10.49 -16.09 5.23
N GLN A 69 -10.72 -14.85 5.67
CA GLN A 69 -11.44 -13.86 4.86
C GLN A 69 -10.65 -13.45 3.61
N PRO A 70 -11.20 -13.62 2.39
CA PRO A 70 -10.46 -13.33 1.15
C PRO A 70 -10.15 -11.84 0.97
N TRP A 71 -11.06 -10.96 1.40
CA TRP A 71 -10.85 -9.52 1.34
C TRP A 71 -9.67 -9.09 2.23
N LEU A 72 -9.46 -9.76 3.37
CA LEU A 72 -8.35 -9.48 4.28
C LEU A 72 -7.00 -9.83 3.63
N HIS A 73 -6.93 -10.98 2.96
CA HIS A 73 -5.77 -11.38 2.18
C HIS A 73 -5.53 -10.45 0.98
N GLY A 74 -6.58 -10.05 0.26
CA GLY A 74 -6.45 -9.10 -0.84
C GLY A 74 -5.85 -7.77 -0.38
N VAL A 75 -6.32 -7.22 0.75
CA VAL A 75 -5.77 -6.00 1.36
C VAL A 75 -4.32 -6.20 1.81
N LEU A 76 -4.00 -7.35 2.42
CA LEU A 76 -2.63 -7.69 2.80
C LEU A 76 -1.71 -7.75 1.59
N TYR A 77 -2.10 -8.48 0.53
CA TYR A 77 -1.26 -8.65 -0.66
C TYR A 77 -1.06 -7.35 -1.40
N PHE A 78 -2.11 -6.52 -1.53
CA PHE A 78 -1.98 -5.16 -2.02
C PHE A 78 -0.95 -4.38 -1.18
N SER A 79 -1.10 -4.41 0.15
CA SER A 79 -0.23 -3.68 1.06
C SER A 79 1.22 -4.14 0.94
N LEU A 80 1.46 -5.45 0.82
CA LEU A 80 2.77 -6.05 0.73
C LEU A 80 3.48 -5.65 -0.58
N VAL A 81 2.80 -5.78 -1.72
CA VAL A 81 3.34 -5.39 -3.02
C VAL A 81 3.58 -3.87 -3.07
N PHE A 82 2.60 -3.06 -2.64
CA PHE A 82 2.73 -1.61 -2.63
C PHE A 82 3.88 -1.15 -1.73
N HIS A 83 3.94 -1.67 -0.49
CA HIS A 83 4.97 -1.32 0.47
C HIS A 83 6.36 -1.65 -0.06
N THR A 84 6.53 -2.84 -0.61
CA THR A 84 7.81 -3.33 -1.14
C THR A 84 8.27 -2.52 -2.35
N LEU A 85 7.41 -2.36 -3.36
CA LEU A 85 7.77 -1.65 -4.58
C LEU A 85 7.99 -0.15 -4.34
N TYR A 86 7.17 0.46 -3.47
CA TYR A 86 7.37 1.86 -3.11
C TYR A 86 8.62 2.05 -2.26
N GLY A 87 8.92 1.14 -1.32
CA GLY A 87 10.17 1.13 -0.57
C GLY A 87 11.39 0.99 -1.48
N LEU A 88 11.35 0.08 -2.46
CA LEU A 88 12.40 -0.09 -3.46
C LEU A 88 12.59 1.18 -4.29
N ARG A 89 11.50 1.81 -4.71
CA ARG A 89 11.53 3.08 -5.44
C ARG A 89 12.20 4.19 -4.60
N LEU A 90 11.91 4.29 -3.31
CA LEU A 90 12.58 5.23 -2.42
C LEU A 90 14.08 4.93 -2.35
N LEU A 91 14.46 3.68 -2.13
CA LEU A 91 15.86 3.23 -2.09
C LEU A 91 16.61 3.58 -3.38
N VAL A 92 16.01 3.29 -4.54
CA VAL A 92 16.58 3.62 -5.86
C VAL A 92 16.74 5.14 -6.04
N GLY A 93 15.79 5.93 -5.53
CA GLY A 93 15.90 7.39 -5.49
C GLY A 93 17.05 7.87 -4.60
N ASP A 94 17.25 7.25 -3.44
CA ASP A 94 18.35 7.55 -2.51
C ASP A 94 19.72 7.19 -3.12
N LEU A 95 19.77 6.20 -4.01
CA LEU A 95 20.94 5.85 -4.82
C LEU A 95 21.19 6.81 -6.00
N GLY A 96 20.37 7.85 -6.18
CA GLY A 96 20.55 8.90 -7.18
C GLY A 96 19.90 8.63 -8.54
N VAL A 97 19.16 7.52 -8.69
CA VAL A 97 18.47 7.20 -9.95
C VAL A 97 17.19 8.03 -10.06
N ARG A 98 17.04 8.74 -11.18
CA ARG A 98 15.86 9.57 -11.46
C ARG A 98 14.84 8.80 -12.28
N ILE A 99 13.77 8.35 -11.62
CA ILE A 99 12.62 7.72 -12.26
C ILE A 99 11.45 8.71 -12.23
N ASP A 100 10.70 8.81 -13.34
CA ASP A 100 9.51 9.65 -13.38
C ASP A 100 8.54 9.27 -12.25
N TYR A 101 8.15 10.27 -11.46
CA TYR A 101 7.42 10.03 -10.25
C TYR A 101 6.02 9.45 -10.49
N ARG A 102 5.34 9.92 -11.54
CA ARG A 102 3.96 9.55 -11.83
C ARG A 102 3.90 8.17 -12.45
N LEU A 103 4.75 7.90 -13.43
CA LEU A 103 4.84 6.59 -14.09
C LEU A 103 5.18 5.50 -13.08
N SER A 104 6.19 5.73 -12.24
CA SER A 104 6.54 4.76 -11.19
C SER A 104 5.40 4.57 -10.17
N LEU A 105 4.74 5.64 -9.73
CA LEU A 105 3.63 5.50 -8.79
C LEU A 105 2.44 4.74 -9.40
N TRP A 106 2.01 5.10 -10.61
CA TRP A 106 0.90 4.41 -11.27
C TRP A 106 1.25 2.96 -11.59
N GLY A 107 2.49 2.67 -11.98
CA GLY A 107 2.97 1.30 -12.15
C GLY A 107 2.90 0.51 -10.84
N ILE A 108 3.37 1.09 -9.73
CA ILE A 108 3.31 0.46 -8.41
C ILE A 108 1.85 0.20 -7.99
N VAL A 109 0.96 1.19 -8.12
CA VAL A 109 -0.46 1.04 -7.79
C VAL A 109 -1.10 -0.05 -8.67
N GLY A 110 -0.87 0.00 -9.98
CA GLY A 110 -1.41 -0.98 -10.92
C GLY A 110 -0.98 -2.40 -10.60
N LEU A 111 0.32 -2.62 -10.36
CA LEU A 111 0.85 -3.93 -9.97
C LEU A 111 0.32 -4.41 -8.61
N SER A 112 0.12 -3.48 -7.67
CA SER A 112 -0.42 -3.80 -6.33
C SER A 112 -1.90 -4.19 -6.37
N LEU A 113 -2.67 -3.69 -7.34
CA LEU A 113 -4.07 -4.04 -7.51
C LEU A 113 -4.28 -5.47 -8.04
N LEU A 114 -3.35 -6.01 -8.82
CA LEU A 114 -3.46 -7.36 -9.39
C LEU A 114 -3.78 -8.45 -8.34
N PRO A 115 -3.02 -8.58 -7.24
CA PRO A 115 -3.33 -9.59 -6.23
C PRO A 115 -4.63 -9.31 -5.47
N LEU A 116 -4.98 -8.04 -5.24
CA LEU A 116 -6.26 -7.66 -4.62
C LEU A 116 -7.44 -8.13 -5.48
N LEU A 117 -7.40 -7.79 -6.77
CA LEU A 117 -8.43 -8.15 -7.74
C LEU A 117 -8.52 -9.67 -7.91
N ARG A 118 -7.38 -10.37 -7.89
CA ARG A 118 -7.36 -11.85 -7.93
C ARG A 118 -8.09 -12.45 -6.73
N GLU A 119 -7.83 -12.00 -5.51
CA GLU A 119 -8.50 -12.54 -4.32
C GLU A 119 -9.99 -12.20 -4.29
N TRP A 120 -10.35 -11.00 -4.76
CA TRP A 120 -11.74 -10.61 -4.91
C TRP A 120 -12.48 -11.42 -5.97
N GLY A 121 -11.86 -11.66 -7.13
CA GLY A 121 -12.44 -12.52 -8.18
C GLY A 121 -12.68 -13.94 -7.67
N ARG A 122 -11.68 -14.50 -6.97
CA ARG A 122 -11.79 -15.84 -6.35
C ARG A 122 -12.92 -15.94 -5.33
N TYR A 123 -13.17 -14.87 -4.57
CA TYR A 123 -14.29 -14.80 -3.63
C TYR A 123 -15.65 -14.64 -4.34
N ALA A 124 -15.69 -13.86 -5.41
CA ALA A 124 -16.89 -13.63 -6.21
C ALA A 124 -17.24 -14.80 -7.16
N GLY A 125 -16.39 -15.83 -7.24
CA GLY A 125 -16.62 -17.03 -8.04
C GLY A 125 -16.22 -16.91 -9.51
N PHE A 126 -15.33 -15.96 -9.84
CA PHE A 126 -14.79 -15.72 -11.17
C PHE A 126 -13.33 -16.17 -11.29
#